data_AF-A0A382HFY5-F1
#
_entry.id   AF-A0A382HFY5-F1
#
_cell.length_a   1.000
_cell.length_b   1.000
_cell.length_c   1.000
_cell.angle_alpha   90.00
_cell.angle_beta   90.00
_cell.angle_gamma   90.00
#
_symmetry.space_group_name_H-M   'P 1'
#
loop_
_entity.id
_entity.type
_entity.pdbx_description
1 polymer ?
#
loop_
_entity_poly.entity_id
_entity_poly.type
_entity_poly.pdbx_seq_one_letter_code
_entity_poly.pdbx_strand_id
1 'polypeptide(L)'
;MTQSPHSVNFESHRPVVMGRNGMVSSGHPLASQAGISILQQGGNAVDAAIATAAALNVVEPLMSGIGGDGFIMVHWKETDRIEICNGTGAAPYASTRESYLPDGIPTKGILS
;
A
#
# COMPACT_ATOMS: atom_id res chain seq x y z
N MET A 1 -11.28 -16.08 -24.13
CA MET A 1 -10.70 -14.84 -24.68
C MET A 1 -11.47 -13.68 -24.11
N THR A 2 -10.92 -13.03 -23.08
CA THR A 2 -11.58 -11.93 -22.36
C THR A 2 -11.48 -10.68 -23.23
N GLN A 3 -12.60 -10.17 -23.74
CA GLN A 3 -12.63 -8.91 -24.50
C GLN A 3 -12.03 -7.81 -23.64
N SER A 4 -11.00 -7.11 -24.12
CA SER A 4 -10.63 -5.85 -23.49
C SER A 4 -11.77 -4.85 -23.74
N PRO A 5 -12.07 -3.95 -22.79
CA PRO A 5 -13.15 -2.97 -22.92
C PRO A 5 -12.98 -1.99 -24.09
N HIS A 6 -11.87 -2.05 -24.82
CA HIS A 6 -11.56 -1.23 -25.99
C HIS A 6 -11.59 -2.02 -27.31
N SER A 7 -12.14 -3.24 -27.31
CA SER A 7 -12.23 -4.10 -28.51
C SER A 7 -10.88 -4.44 -29.16
N VAL A 8 -9.78 -4.28 -28.42
CA VAL A 8 -8.43 -4.69 -28.85
C VAL A 8 -8.13 -6.04 -28.21
N ASN A 9 -7.94 -7.06 -29.04
CA ASN A 9 -7.51 -8.39 -28.61
C ASN A 9 -6.09 -8.61 -29.11
N PHE A 10 -5.13 -8.60 -28.20
CA PHE A 10 -3.75 -9.03 -28.46
C PHE A 10 -3.26 -9.84 -27.27
N GLU A 11 -2.39 -10.81 -27.52
CA GLU A 11 -1.72 -11.54 -26.45
C GLU A 11 -0.77 -10.59 -25.72
N SER A 12 -0.95 -10.47 -24.40
CA SER A 12 -0.08 -9.67 -23.54
C SER A 12 0.80 -10.61 -22.73
N HIS A 13 2.10 -10.36 -22.74
CA HIS A 13 3.07 -11.09 -21.92
C HIS A 13 3.74 -10.13 -20.95
N ARG A 14 3.78 -10.52 -19.67
CA ARG A 14 4.64 -9.89 -18.65
C ARG A 14 5.64 -10.94 -18.20
N PRO A 15 6.94 -10.80 -18.56
CA PRO A 15 7.94 -11.76 -18.13
C PRO A 15 8.17 -11.66 -16.62
N VAL A 16 8.67 -12.74 -16.03
CA VAL A 16 9.20 -12.70 -14.66
C VAL A 16 10.40 -11.75 -14.64
N VAL A 17 10.32 -10.71 -13.80
CA VAL A 17 11.43 -9.79 -13.57
C VAL A 17 12.32 -10.38 -12.49
N MET A 18 13.63 -10.37 -12.70
CA MET A 18 14.62 -10.94 -11.77
C MET A 18 15.67 -9.88 -11.40
N GLY A 19 16.11 -9.89 -10.14
CA GLY A 19 17.15 -8.99 -9.64
C GLY A 19 17.84 -9.59 -8.41
N ARG A 20 19.13 -9.26 -8.21
CA ARG A 20 19.94 -9.78 -7.09
C ARG A 20 20.05 -8.83 -5.91
N ASN A 21 19.93 -7.52 -6.17
CA ASN A 21 20.21 -6.47 -5.20
C ASN A 21 18.94 -5.82 -4.62
N GLY A 22 17.78 -6.09 -5.20
CA GLY A 22 16.51 -5.54 -4.74
C GLY A 22 15.43 -5.62 -5.80
N MET A 23 14.17 -5.58 -5.36
CA MET A 23 12.98 -5.55 -6.20
C MET A 23 11.86 -4.81 -5.46
N VAL A 24 11.08 -4.02 -6.19
CA VAL A 24 9.90 -3.33 -5.66
C VAL A 24 8.73 -3.56 -6.62
N SER A 25 7.57 -3.90 -6.07
CA SER A 25 6.32 -4.07 -6.80
C SER A 25 5.22 -3.31 -6.07
N SER A 26 4.37 -2.59 -6.82
CA SER A 26 3.27 -1.79 -6.27
C SER A 26 2.17 -1.59 -7.32
N GLY A 27 1.03 -1.03 -6.88
CA GLY A 27 -0.11 -0.73 -7.76
C GLY A 27 0.17 0.33 -8.82
N HIS A 28 1.21 1.16 -8.63
CA HIS A 28 1.54 2.26 -9.54
C HIS A 28 3.03 2.28 -9.91
N PRO A 29 3.40 2.36 -11.21
CA PRO A 29 4.81 2.27 -11.63
C PRO A 29 5.71 3.35 -11.01
N LEU A 30 5.21 4.58 -10.83
CA LEU A 30 5.97 5.65 -10.17
C LEU A 30 6.24 5.35 -8.68
N ALA A 31 5.35 4.63 -8.00
CA ALA A 31 5.58 4.24 -6.61
C ALA A 31 6.61 3.11 -6.50
N SER A 32 6.60 2.17 -7.44
CA SER A 32 7.68 1.18 -7.57
C SER A 32 9.02 1.85 -7.84
N GLN A 33 9.04 2.87 -8.72
CA GLN A 33 10.24 3.63 -9.04
C GLN A 33 10.78 4.39 -7.83
N ALA A 34 9.91 4.98 -6.98
CA ALA A 34 10.32 5.64 -5.75
C ALA A 34 11.04 4.68 -4.79
N GLY A 35 10.51 3.47 -4.59
CA GLY A 35 11.16 2.45 -3.78
C GLY A 35 12.50 1.99 -4.37
N ILE A 36 12.57 1.78 -5.69
CA ILE A 36 13.83 1.46 -6.39
C ILE A 36 14.88 2.57 -6.19
N SER A 37 14.48 3.84 -6.29
CA SER A 37 15.39 4.96 -6.07
C SER A 37 15.99 4.98 -4.66
N ILE A 38 15.25 4.54 -3.63
CA ILE A 38 15.76 4.42 -2.27
C ILE A 38 16.73 3.24 -2.12
N LEU A 39 16.43 2.09 -2.74
CA LEU A 39 17.38 0.97 -2.78
C LEU A 39 18.70 1.38 -3.45
N GLN A 40 18.63 2.16 -4.54
CA GLN A 40 19.81 2.68 -5.24
C GLN A 40 20.62 3.67 -4.40
N GLN A 41 19.98 4.36 -3.45
CA GLN A 41 20.64 5.26 -2.48
C GLN A 41 21.22 4.51 -1.27
N GLY A 42 21.15 3.18 -1.25
CA GLY A 42 21.67 2.34 -0.15
C GLY A 42 20.67 2.05 0.96
N GLY A 43 19.39 2.41 0.78
CA GLY A 43 18.32 2.01 1.69
C GLY A 43 18.03 0.51 1.65
N ASN A 44 17.41 0.00 2.71
CA ASN A 44 16.99 -1.39 2.80
C ASN A 44 15.55 -1.60 2.26
N ALA A 45 15.03 -2.82 2.38
CA ALA A 45 13.67 -3.16 1.91
C ALA A 45 12.56 -2.38 2.65
N VAL A 46 12.75 -2.05 3.93
CA VAL A 46 11.81 -1.25 4.73
C VAL A 46 11.82 0.21 4.26
N ASP A 47 13.00 0.80 4.05
CA ASP A 47 13.13 2.17 3.53
C ASP A 47 12.45 2.29 2.15
N ALA A 48 12.67 1.30 1.28
CA ALA A 48 12.04 1.23 -0.03
C ALA A 48 10.51 1.12 0.07
N ALA A 49 10.00 0.31 1.00
CA ALA A 49 8.57 0.17 1.24
C ALA A 49 7.93 1.48 1.72
N ILE A 50 8.60 2.21 2.62
CA ILE A 50 8.14 3.52 3.11
C ILE A 50 8.07 4.54 1.96
N ALA A 51 9.09 4.60 1.10
CA ALA A 51 9.09 5.50 -0.05
C ALA A 51 8.03 5.15 -1.09
N THR A 52 7.81 3.84 -1.33
CA THR A 52 6.70 3.38 -2.18
C THR A 52 5.35 3.77 -1.59
N ALA A 53 5.11 3.55 -0.29
CA ALA A 53 3.86 3.95 0.37
C ALA A 53 3.64 5.46 0.34
N ALA A 54 4.69 6.25 0.60
CA ALA A 54 4.64 7.71 0.51
C ALA A 54 4.26 8.18 -0.91
N ALA A 55 4.84 7.56 -1.95
CA ALA A 55 4.51 7.87 -3.34
C ALA A 55 3.06 7.47 -3.69
N LEU A 56 2.56 6.32 -3.21
CA LEU A 56 1.18 5.86 -3.45
C LEU A 56 0.13 6.86 -2.98
N ASN A 57 0.37 7.57 -1.86
CA ASN A 57 -0.53 8.64 -1.41
C ASN A 57 -0.71 9.77 -2.43
N VAL A 58 0.22 9.94 -3.37
CA VAL A 58 0.17 10.97 -4.41
C VAL A 58 -0.35 10.39 -5.73
N VAL A 59 0.16 9.23 -6.13
CA VAL A 59 -0.10 8.68 -7.47
C VAL A 59 -1.31 7.75 -7.54
N GLU A 60 -1.81 7.29 -6.39
CA GLU A 60 -2.98 6.42 -6.28
C GLU A 60 -3.98 6.89 -5.18
N PRO A 61 -4.44 8.15 -5.22
CA PRO A 61 -5.18 8.78 -4.12
C PRO A 61 -6.59 8.20 -3.90
N LEU A 62 -7.13 7.45 -4.86
CA LEU A 62 -8.44 6.79 -4.74
C LEU A 62 -8.37 5.49 -3.93
N MET A 63 -7.17 4.93 -3.72
CA MET A 63 -6.98 3.67 -2.97
C MET A 63 -6.13 3.83 -1.71
N SER A 64 -5.22 4.82 -1.66
CA SER A 64 -4.33 5.07 -0.52
C SER A 64 -4.33 6.55 -0.13
N GLY A 65 -4.13 6.83 1.15
CA GLY A 65 -4.09 8.20 1.66
C GLY A 65 -3.41 8.30 3.02
N ILE A 66 -2.87 9.49 3.33
CA ILE A 66 -2.14 9.75 4.58
C ILE A 66 -2.99 9.62 5.84
N GLY A 67 -4.32 9.78 5.70
CA GLY A 67 -5.29 9.60 6.78
C GLY A 67 -5.86 8.18 6.87
N GLY A 68 -5.32 7.23 6.10
CA GLY A 68 -5.68 5.81 6.22
C GLY A 68 -4.84 5.10 7.27
N ASP A 69 -5.01 3.78 7.33
CA ASP A 69 -4.24 2.88 8.18
C ASP A 69 -3.33 1.98 7.34
N GLY A 70 -2.40 1.28 7.99
CA GLY A 70 -1.51 0.36 7.31
C GLY A 70 -1.01 -0.77 8.19
N PHE A 71 -0.52 -1.81 7.53
CA PHE A 71 0.21 -2.91 8.15
C PHE A 71 1.48 -3.16 7.34
N ILE A 72 2.55 -3.53 8.04
CA ILE A 72 3.79 -3.96 7.40
C ILE A 72 4.22 -5.29 8.00
N MET A 73 4.60 -6.22 7.13
CA MET A 73 5.21 -7.48 7.51
C MET A 73 6.65 -7.47 6.98
N VAL A 74 7.60 -7.67 7.88
CA VAL A 74 9.03 -7.63 7.58
C VAL A 74 9.66 -8.98 7.92
N HIS A 75 10.38 -9.54 6.96
CA HIS A 75 11.29 -10.66 7.22
C HIS A 75 12.69 -10.13 7.51
N TRP A 76 13.15 -10.31 8.74
CA TRP A 76 14.49 -9.96 9.18
C TRP A 76 15.43 -11.13 8.91
N LYS A 77 16.22 -11.02 7.84
CA LYS A 77 17.17 -12.05 7.42
C LYS A 77 18.15 -12.45 8.53
N GLU A 78 18.64 -11.49 9.32
CA GLU A 78 19.67 -11.74 10.33
C GLU A 78 19.18 -12.64 11.47
N THR A 79 17.93 -12.50 11.87
CA THR A 79 17.32 -13.26 12.96
C THR A 79 16.44 -14.41 12.48
N ASP A 80 16.21 -14.50 11.16
CA ASP A 80 15.21 -15.36 10.52
C ASP A 80 13.82 -15.25 11.17
N ARG A 81 13.36 -14.01 11.36
CA ARG A 81 12.06 -13.73 12.00
C ARG A 81 11.16 -12.94 11.08
N ILE A 82 9.87 -13.18 11.22
CA ILE A 82 8.83 -12.36 10.63
C ILE A 82 8.23 -11.51 11.74
N GLU A 83 8.23 -10.20 11.53
CA GLU A 83 7.58 -9.24 12.42
C GLU A 83 6.47 -8.53 11.67
N ILE A 84 5.39 -8.24 12.38
CA ILE A 84 4.23 -7.54 11.84
C ILE A 84 4.02 -6.30 12.70
N CYS A 85 4.03 -5.14 12.07
CA CYS A 85 3.61 -3.90 12.69
C CYS A 85 2.19 -3.57 12.21
N ASN A 86 1.25 -3.58 13.15
CA ASN A 86 -0.12 -3.14 12.92
C ASN A 86 -0.24 -1.65 13.23
N GLY A 87 -0.48 -0.84 12.21
CA GLY A 87 -0.69 0.60 12.29
C GLY A 87 -2.16 1.01 12.16
N THR A 88 -3.12 0.13 12.48
CA THR A 88 -4.55 0.49 12.48
C THR A 88 -4.92 1.34 13.69
N GLY A 89 -5.48 2.53 13.44
CA GLY A 89 -6.04 3.40 14.46
C GLY A 89 -7.26 2.78 15.15
N ALA A 90 -7.39 3.03 16.45
CA ALA A 90 -8.60 2.69 17.19
C ALA A 90 -9.68 3.76 16.99
N ALA A 91 -10.94 3.40 17.24
CA ALA A 91 -12.02 4.38 17.29
C ALA A 91 -11.73 5.44 18.38
N PRO A 92 -12.07 6.73 18.15
CA PRO A 92 -11.93 7.77 19.15
C PRO A 92 -12.71 7.45 20.44
N TYR A 93 -12.21 7.87 21.61
CA TYR A 93 -12.89 7.63 22.89
C TYR A 93 -14.32 8.21 22.98
N ALA A 94 -14.61 9.27 22.22
CA ALA A 94 -15.93 9.88 22.16
C ALA A 94 -16.91 9.14 21.22
N SER A 95 -16.43 8.20 20.40
CA SER A 95 -17.25 7.42 19.48
C SER A 95 -17.93 6.26 20.22
N THR A 96 -18.93 6.59 21.05
CA THR A 96 -19.71 5.59 21.80
C THR A 96 -20.81 4.99 20.93
N ARG A 97 -21.31 3.81 21.29
CA ARG A 97 -22.43 3.19 20.58
C ARG A 97 -23.65 4.12 20.53
N GLU A 98 -23.96 4.77 21.64
CA GLU A 98 -25.14 5.62 21.81
C GLU A 98 -25.12 6.83 20.87
N SER A 99 -23.95 7.38 20.54
CA SER A 99 -23.85 8.52 19.62
C SER A 99 -24.20 8.15 18.17
N TYR A 100 -24.09 6.88 17.81
CA TYR A 100 -24.35 6.40 16.44
C TYR A 100 -25.70 5.68 16.29
N LEU A 101 -26.43 5.38 17.36
CA LEU A 101 -27.72 4.68 17.27
C LEU A 101 -28.79 5.35 16.38
N PRO A 102 -28.93 6.70 16.39
CA PRO A 102 -30.00 7.34 15.60
C PRO A 102 -29.83 7.19 14.10
N ASP A 103 -28.61 7.37 13.60
CA ASP A 103 -28.32 7.52 12.16
C ASP A 103 -27.38 6.43 11.60
N GLY A 104 -26.77 5.61 12.47
CA GLY A 104 -25.74 4.64 12.10
C GLY A 104 -24.36 5.27 11.86
N ILE A 105 -23.36 4.43 11.55
CA ILE A 105 -22.02 4.89 11.14
C ILE A 105 -22.12 5.40 9.70
N PRO A 106 -21.81 6.68 9.42
CA PRO A 106 -21.87 7.22 8.07
C PRO A 106 -20.76 6.61 7.20
N THR A 107 -20.98 6.53 5.88
CA THR A 107 -19.98 5.96 4.96
C THR A 107 -18.88 6.94 4.55
N LYS A 108 -19.01 8.22 4.91
CA LYS A 108 -18.08 9.30 4.57
C LYS A 108 -18.11 10.38 5.66
N GLY A 109 -17.01 11.13 5.77
CA GLY A 109 -16.89 12.27 6.68
C GLY A 109 -16.08 11.92 7.94
N ILE A 110 -15.88 12.88 8.84
CA ILE A 110 -15.04 12.69 10.04
C ILE A 110 -15.60 11.67 11.05
N LEU A 111 -16.89 11.35 10.95
CA LEU A 111 -17.56 10.40 11.84
C LEU A 111 -17.62 8.98 11.26
N SER A 112 -17.17 8.76 10.02
CA SER A 112 -17.18 7.44 9.37
C SER A 112 -16.16 6.49 9.97
#